data_AF-A0A945G420-F1
#
_entry.id   AF-A0A945G420-F1
#
_cell.length_a   1.000
_cell.length_b   1.000
_cell.length_c   1.000
_cell.angle_alpha   90.00
_cell.angle_beta   90.00
_cell.angle_gamma   90.00
#
_symmetry.space_group_name_H-M   'P 1'
#
loop_
_entity.id
_entity.type
_entity.pdbx_description
1 polymer ?
#
loop_
_entity_poly.entity_id
_entity_poly.type
_entity_poly.pdbx_seq_one_letter_code
_entity_poly.pdbx_strand_id
1 'polypeptide(L)'
;MRMTFLFFIIFSLPYLISSQFTDNFSDGDFTNNPTWFGDSNKFEVDSSGRLHTIYDSVSSEIYLSTISKGILLKVIVNNELLGSSGTKIWNGTDDNYSLLPQGIYIVLIDVLSDGGYINQYKKVVVLQN
;
A
#
# COMPACT_ATOMS: atom_id res chain seq x y z
N MET A 1 -11.13 38.75 -23.93
CA MET A 1 -10.97 37.94 -22.70
C MET A 1 -12.04 36.88 -22.72
N ARG A 2 -11.74 35.61 -22.92
CA ARG A 2 -11.65 34.61 -21.84
C ARG A 2 -11.96 33.29 -22.52
N MET A 3 -11.02 32.35 -22.58
CA MET A 3 -11.30 30.90 -22.50
C MET A 3 -10.02 30.08 -22.69
N THR A 4 -8.98 30.62 -23.32
CA THR A 4 -7.68 29.93 -23.44
C THR A 4 -6.91 29.82 -22.12
N PHE A 5 -7.24 30.65 -21.13
CA PHE A 5 -6.65 30.56 -19.78
C PHE A 5 -7.13 29.32 -19.02
N LEU A 6 -8.32 28.77 -19.36
CA LEU A 6 -8.87 27.60 -18.67
C LEU A 6 -8.12 26.30 -19.02
N PHE A 7 -7.55 26.21 -20.23
CA PHE A 7 -6.80 25.05 -20.69
C PHE A 7 -5.43 24.91 -20.00
N PHE A 8 -4.84 26.05 -19.59
CA PHE A 8 -3.58 26.08 -18.85
C PHE A 8 -3.75 25.71 -17.37
N ILE A 9 -4.90 26.04 -16.76
CA ILE A 9 -5.20 25.74 -15.35
C ILE A 9 -5.38 24.22 -15.10
N ILE A 10 -5.89 23.48 -16.09
CA ILE A 10 -6.09 22.03 -16.00
C ILE A 10 -4.76 21.25 -16.11
N PHE A 11 -3.78 21.78 -16.83
CA PHE A 11 -2.43 21.18 -16.96
C PHE A 11 -1.48 21.54 -15.79
N SER A 12 -1.87 22.50 -14.94
CA SER A 12 -1.05 22.98 -13.82
C SER A 12 -1.50 22.47 -12.44
N LEU A 13 -2.52 21.61 -12.36
CA LEU A 13 -2.83 20.90 -11.12
C LEU A 13 -1.86 19.73 -11.03
N PRO A 14 -0.84 19.77 -10.13
CA PRO A 14 -0.07 18.57 -9.87
C PRO A 14 -1.04 17.52 -9.34
N TYR A 15 -1.27 16.50 -10.17
CA TYR A 15 -1.27 15.11 -9.78
C TYR A 15 -2.02 14.79 -8.47
N LEU A 16 -3.22 14.21 -8.61
CA LEU A 16 -3.86 13.38 -7.59
C LEU A 16 -3.04 12.09 -7.36
N ILE A 17 -1.73 12.19 -7.14
CA ILE A 17 -0.93 11.05 -6.70
C ILE A 17 -1.15 10.94 -5.20
N SER A 18 -1.95 9.95 -4.79
CA SER A 18 -1.99 9.52 -3.41
C SER A 18 -0.64 8.87 -3.09
N SER A 19 0.25 9.60 -2.42
CA SER A 19 1.40 8.96 -1.79
C SER A 19 0.88 8.03 -0.71
N GLN A 20 1.28 6.76 -0.76
CA GLN A 20 0.75 5.72 0.13
C GLN A 20 1.15 6.00 1.60
N PHE A 21 2.21 6.75 1.84
CA PHE A 21 2.50 7.47 3.08
C PHE A 21 3.53 8.58 2.77
N THR A 22 3.68 9.57 3.66
CA THR A 22 4.75 10.56 3.57
C THR A 22 5.34 10.73 4.95
N ASP A 23 6.63 10.47 5.06
CA ASP A 23 7.46 10.80 6.20
C ASP A 23 8.82 11.23 5.67
N ASN A 24 9.30 12.38 6.11
CA ASN A 24 10.60 12.91 5.71
C ASN A 24 11.62 12.88 6.84
N PHE A 25 11.23 12.38 8.03
CA PHE A 25 12.05 12.24 9.24
C PHE A 25 12.78 13.53 9.67
N SER A 26 12.32 14.69 9.19
CA SER A 26 12.99 15.98 9.41
C SER A 26 12.89 16.49 10.84
N ASP A 27 12.00 15.89 11.62
CA ASP A 27 11.79 16.12 13.05
C ASP A 27 12.61 15.18 13.94
N GLY A 28 13.37 14.24 13.36
CA GLY A 28 14.17 13.29 14.13
C GLY A 28 13.35 12.18 14.79
N ASP A 29 12.07 12.02 14.41
CA ASP A 29 11.15 11.08 15.05
C ASP A 29 10.48 10.19 14.00
N PHE A 30 10.35 8.90 14.30
CA PHE A 30 9.59 7.93 13.50
C PHE A 30 8.46 7.28 14.33
N THR A 31 8.25 7.75 15.56
CA THR A 31 7.23 7.24 16.47
C THR A 31 5.93 8.05 16.42
N ASN A 32 5.97 9.27 15.86
CA ASN A 32 4.81 10.15 15.74
C ASN A 32 4.68 10.73 14.32
N ASN A 33 3.44 10.85 13.85
CA ASN A 33 3.04 11.59 12.64
C ASN A 33 3.90 11.37 11.37
N PRO A 34 4.01 10.13 10.87
CA PRO A 34 3.23 8.95 11.24
C PRO A 34 3.93 8.02 12.24
N THR A 35 3.16 7.21 12.98
CA THR A 35 3.73 6.18 13.86
C THR A 35 4.15 4.97 13.03
N TRP A 36 5.40 4.55 13.17
CA TRP A 36 5.91 3.32 12.58
C TRP A 36 5.93 2.17 13.59
N PHE A 37 5.72 0.95 13.09
CA PHE A 37 5.62 -0.29 13.85
C PHE A 37 6.56 -1.35 13.28
N GLY A 38 6.94 -2.35 14.08
CA GLY A 38 7.86 -3.42 13.68
C GLY A 38 9.03 -3.50 14.64
N ASP A 39 10.24 -3.66 14.11
CA ASP A 39 11.48 -3.77 14.89
C ASP A 39 12.01 -2.39 15.34
N SER A 40 11.19 -1.56 16.00
CA SER A 40 11.56 -0.17 16.35
C SER A 40 12.90 -0.02 17.07
N ASN A 41 13.28 -0.98 17.91
CA ASN A 41 14.55 -0.98 18.65
C ASN A 41 15.79 -1.20 17.76
N LYS A 42 15.61 -1.45 16.46
CA LYS A 42 16.67 -1.69 15.48
C LYS A 42 16.85 -0.52 14.50
N PHE A 43 16.12 0.58 14.69
CA PHE A 43 16.16 1.75 13.84
C PHE A 43 16.31 3.03 14.66
N GLU A 44 16.96 4.02 14.07
CA GLU A 44 17.01 5.39 14.58
C GLU A 44 16.92 6.40 13.43
N VAL A 45 16.52 7.63 13.76
CA VAL A 45 16.65 8.78 12.85
C VAL A 45 17.88 9.56 13.27
N ASP A 46 18.84 9.68 12.37
CA ASP A 46 20.10 10.37 12.66
C ASP A 46 19.93 11.90 12.76
N SER A 47 20.98 12.59 13.19
CA SER A 47 21.02 14.06 13.25
C SER A 47 20.84 14.77 11.90
N SER A 48 20.90 14.03 10.79
CA SER A 48 20.66 14.54 9.43
C SER A 48 19.22 14.27 8.95
N GLY A 49 18.34 13.75 9.81
CA GLY A 49 16.95 13.43 9.47
C GLY A 49 16.82 12.22 8.57
N ARG A 50 17.69 11.21 8.72
CA ARG A 50 17.64 9.97 7.93
C ARG A 50 17.33 8.78 8.82
N LEU A 51 16.29 8.04 8.47
CA LEU A 51 16.01 6.73 9.06
C LEU A 51 17.05 5.71 8.58
N HIS A 52 17.73 5.06 9.51
CA HIS A 52 18.62 3.93 9.20
C HIS A 52 18.53 2.86 10.28
N THR A 53 19.04 1.67 9.98
CA THR A 53 19.18 0.62 10.99
C THR A 53 20.43 0.83 11.84
N ILE A 54 20.31 0.53 13.14
CA ILE A 54 21.41 0.43 14.10
C ILE A 54 21.76 -1.02 14.42
N TYR A 55 21.18 -1.96 13.68
CA TYR A 55 21.31 -3.38 13.91
C TYR A 55 22.40 -3.97 13.01
N ASP A 56 23.42 -4.56 13.62
CA ASP A 56 24.67 -5.00 12.96
C ASP A 56 24.65 -6.49 12.52
N SER A 57 23.51 -7.19 12.62
CA SER A 57 23.46 -8.60 12.21
C SER A 57 22.89 -8.76 10.80
N VAL A 58 23.69 -9.38 9.94
CA VAL A 58 23.42 -9.57 8.50
C VAL A 58 22.31 -10.60 8.22
N SER A 59 21.89 -11.38 9.21
CA SER A 59 21.08 -12.59 9.00
C SER A 59 19.64 -12.55 9.52
N SER A 60 19.09 -11.39 9.88
CA SER A 60 17.67 -11.30 10.27
C SER A 60 16.91 -10.34 9.37
N GLU A 61 15.74 -10.77 8.92
CA GLU A 61 14.76 -9.85 8.35
C GLU A 61 14.31 -8.88 9.44
N ILE A 62 14.40 -7.58 9.14
CA ILE A 62 13.94 -6.50 10.02
C ILE A 62 13.04 -5.59 9.20
N TYR A 63 12.01 -5.04 9.84
CA TYR A 63 11.09 -4.16 9.13
C TYR A 63 10.56 -3.03 10.02
N LEU A 64 10.23 -1.93 9.35
CA LEU A 64 9.33 -0.91 9.84
C LEU A 64 8.19 -0.74 8.85
N SER A 65 6.98 -0.56 9.35
CA SER A 65 5.79 -0.28 8.55
C SER A 65 4.97 0.81 9.21
N THR A 66 4.28 1.61 8.40
CA THR A 66 3.34 2.61 8.89
C THR A 66 1.96 2.41 8.26
N ILE A 67 0.94 2.99 8.87
CA ILE A 67 -0.43 2.89 8.39
C ILE A 67 -0.55 3.65 7.07
N SER A 68 -0.92 2.93 6.02
CA SER A 68 -1.35 3.50 4.75
C SER A 68 -2.85 3.31 4.58
N LYS A 69 -3.53 4.34 4.06
CA LYS A 69 -4.91 4.18 3.60
C LYS A 69 -4.88 3.41 2.27
N GLY A 70 -5.22 2.13 2.32
CA GLY A 70 -5.46 1.33 1.13
C GLY A 70 -6.68 1.84 0.36
N ILE A 71 -6.62 1.76 -0.97
CA ILE A 71 -7.76 2.02 -1.86
C ILE A 71 -8.21 0.67 -2.41
N LEU A 72 -9.51 0.35 -2.28
CA LEU A 72 -10.07 -0.82 -2.95
C LEU A 72 -10.17 -0.52 -4.45
N LEU A 73 -9.42 -1.28 -5.26
CA LEU A 73 -9.38 -1.08 -6.72
C LEU A 73 -10.31 -2.02 -7.48
N LYS A 74 -10.47 -3.27 -7.00
CA LYS A 74 -11.30 -4.29 -7.64
C LYS A 74 -11.68 -5.40 -6.69
N VAL A 75 -12.91 -5.89 -6.82
CA VAL A 75 -13.35 -7.14 -6.19
C VAL A 75 -13.14 -8.30 -7.17
N ILE A 76 -12.18 -9.17 -6.90
CA ILE A 76 -11.84 -10.32 -7.78
C ILE A 76 -12.87 -11.44 -7.64
N VAL A 77 -13.38 -11.66 -6.43
CA VAL A 77 -14.40 -12.66 -6.09
C VAL A 77 -15.35 -12.05 -5.07
N ASN A 78 -16.66 -12.31 -5.22
CA ASN A 78 -17.68 -11.83 -4.29
C ASN A 78 -18.60 -12.98 -3.86
N ASN A 79 -18.57 -13.33 -2.57
CA ASN A 79 -19.45 -14.34 -1.95
C ASN A 79 -19.49 -15.69 -2.68
N GLU A 80 -18.34 -16.17 -3.14
CA GLU A 80 -18.24 -17.48 -3.80
C GLU A 80 -17.96 -18.58 -2.78
N LEU A 81 -18.65 -19.72 -2.91
CA LEU A 81 -18.39 -20.91 -2.10
C LEU A 81 -17.00 -21.48 -2.41
N LEU A 82 -16.20 -21.68 -1.37
CA LEU A 82 -14.86 -22.23 -1.49
C LEU A 82 -14.88 -23.74 -1.23
N GLY A 83 -14.24 -24.50 -2.12
CA GLY A 83 -13.89 -25.90 -1.87
C GLY A 83 -12.64 -26.03 -1.00
N SER A 84 -12.14 -27.25 -0.83
CA SER A 84 -10.87 -27.51 -0.14
C SER A 84 -9.64 -26.97 -0.88
N SER A 85 -9.79 -26.64 -2.16
CA SER A 85 -8.76 -25.99 -2.99
C SER A 85 -9.41 -25.25 -4.18
N GLY A 86 -8.69 -24.29 -4.76
CA GLY A 86 -9.16 -23.53 -5.91
C GLY A 86 -8.12 -22.54 -6.41
N THR A 87 -8.40 -21.90 -7.55
CA THR A 87 -7.54 -20.87 -8.13
C THR A 87 -8.38 -19.74 -8.69
N LYS A 88 -7.92 -18.51 -8.48
CA LYS A 88 -8.52 -17.30 -9.05
C LYS A 88 -7.43 -16.49 -9.71
N ILE A 89 -7.72 -15.98 -10.90
CA ILE A 89 -6.78 -15.23 -11.73
C ILE A 89 -7.29 -13.80 -11.80
N TRP A 90 -6.40 -12.86 -11.48
CA TRP A 90 -6.60 -11.45 -11.74
C TRP A 90 -5.62 -11.02 -12.82
N ASN A 91 -6.14 -10.32 -13.82
CA ASN A 91 -5.41 -9.87 -15.01
C ASN A 91 -4.89 -8.42 -14.89
N GLY A 92 -4.86 -7.86 -13.67
CA GLY A 92 -4.35 -6.51 -13.45
C GLY A 92 -5.27 -5.38 -13.94
N THR A 93 -6.56 -5.64 -14.18
CA THR A 93 -7.52 -4.60 -14.57
C THR A 93 -8.41 -4.16 -13.40
N ASP A 94 -9.00 -2.98 -13.50
CA ASP A 94 -10.07 -2.48 -12.64
C ASP A 94 -11.46 -3.05 -13.02
N ASP A 95 -12.53 -2.52 -12.42
CA ASP A 95 -13.92 -2.90 -12.71
C ASP A 95 -14.40 -2.46 -14.11
N ASN A 96 -13.73 -1.49 -14.73
CA ASN A 96 -14.00 -1.02 -16.10
C ASN A 96 -13.13 -1.73 -17.14
N TYR A 97 -12.42 -2.80 -16.76
CA TYR A 97 -11.46 -3.53 -17.60
C TYR A 97 -10.25 -2.70 -18.05
N SER A 98 -9.99 -1.55 -17.42
CA SER A 98 -8.80 -0.74 -17.68
C SER A 98 -7.60 -1.34 -16.95
N LEU A 99 -6.45 -1.41 -17.63
CA LEU A 99 -5.20 -1.86 -17.02
C LEU A 99 -4.77 -0.92 -15.91
N LEU A 100 -4.43 -1.49 -14.75
CA LEU A 100 -3.89 -0.73 -13.65
C LEU A 100 -2.39 -0.46 -13.86
N PRO A 101 -1.85 0.62 -13.27
CA PRO A 101 -0.43 0.93 -13.36
C PRO A 101 0.46 -0.19 -12.82
N GLN A 102 1.68 -0.31 -13.34
CA GLN A 102 2.71 -1.16 -12.73
C GLN A 102 2.97 -0.69 -11.29
N GLY A 103 3.06 -1.64 -10.35
CA GLY A 103 3.29 -1.30 -8.95
C GLY A 103 3.04 -2.44 -7.96
N ILE A 104 3.16 -2.11 -6.68
CA ILE A 104 2.88 -3.01 -5.57
C ILE A 104 1.40 -2.93 -5.24
N TYR A 105 0.74 -4.10 -5.17
CA TYR A 105 -0.66 -4.26 -4.82
C TYR A 105 -0.79 -5.24 -3.65
N ILE A 106 -1.91 -5.14 -2.93
CA ILE A 106 -2.26 -6.08 -1.87
C ILE A 106 -3.54 -6.79 -2.28
N VAL A 107 -3.48 -8.12 -2.39
CA VAL A 107 -4.67 -8.96 -2.49
C VAL A 107 -5.13 -9.27 -1.08
N LEU A 108 -6.34 -8.81 -0.75
CA LEU A 108 -7.04 -9.07 0.50
C LEU A 108 -8.12 -10.13 0.25
N ILE A 109 -8.19 -11.16 1.09
CA ILE A 109 -9.21 -12.21 1.03
C ILE A 109 -9.84 -12.34 2.40
N ASP A 110 -11.15 -12.14 2.47
CA ASP A 110 -11.96 -12.45 3.66
C ASP A 110 -12.72 -13.75 3.41
N VAL A 111 -12.46 -14.76 4.25
CA VAL A 111 -13.12 -16.06 4.20
C VAL A 111 -14.11 -16.17 5.34
N LEU A 112 -15.40 -16.19 4.99
CA LEU A 112 -16.48 -16.40 5.95
C LEU A 112 -16.68 -17.90 6.19
N SER A 113 -16.65 -18.30 7.45
CA SER A 113 -16.93 -19.67 7.89
C SER A 113 -18.42 -19.85 8.17
N ASP A 114 -18.89 -21.09 8.18
CA ASP A 114 -20.29 -21.45 8.51
C ASP A 114 -20.75 -20.92 9.89
N GLY A 115 -19.85 -20.86 10.86
CA GLY A 115 -20.08 -20.29 12.19
C GLY A 115 -20.07 -18.75 12.24
N GLY A 116 -19.95 -18.05 11.11
CA GLY A 116 -19.94 -16.58 11.04
C GLY A 116 -18.58 -15.94 11.30
N TYR A 117 -17.52 -16.73 11.48
CA TYR A 117 -16.15 -16.23 11.66
C TYR A 117 -15.53 -15.78 10.34
N ILE A 118 -14.91 -14.60 10.33
CA ILE A 118 -14.16 -14.08 9.18
C ILE A 118 -12.67 -14.32 9.41
N ASN A 119 -12.04 -15.07 8.52
CA ASN A 119 -10.59 -15.23 8.46
C ASN A 119 -10.04 -14.36 7.32
N GLN A 120 -9.17 -13.41 7.65
CA GLN A 120 -8.58 -12.49 6.69
C GLN A 120 -7.17 -12.93 6.29
N TYR A 121 -6.89 -12.93 4.99
CA TYR A 121 -5.59 -13.21 4.40
C TYR A 121 -5.14 -12.05 3.53
N LYS A 122 -3.84 -11.72 3.58
CA LYS A 122 -3.22 -10.65 2.80
C LYS A 122 -2.02 -11.20 2.04
N LYS A 123 -1.91 -10.87 0.76
CA LYS A 123 -0.75 -11.19 -0.08
C LYS A 123 -0.32 -9.95 -0.85
N VAL A 124 0.94 -9.55 -0.68
CA VAL A 124 1.56 -8.51 -1.52
C VAL A 124 1.92 -9.13 -2.87
N VAL A 125 1.57 -8.44 -3.96
CA VAL A 125 1.87 -8.83 -5.34
C VAL A 125 2.41 -7.64 -6.12
N VAL A 126 3.23 -7.89 -7.13
CA VAL A 126 3.70 -6.86 -8.06
C VAL A 126 2.97 -7.06 -9.38
N LEU A 127 2.25 -6.05 -9.83
CA LEU A 127 1.72 -6.02 -11.19
C LEU A 127 2.80 -5.49 -12.10
N GLN A 128 3.18 -6.27 -13.11
CA GLN A 128 4.12 -5.90 -14.16
C GLN A 128 3.44 -6.20 -15.49
N ASN A 129 3.43 -5.20 -16.37
CA ASN A 129 2.89 -5.32 -17.74
C ASN A 129 4.01 -5.61 -18.73
#